data_AF-A0A3R8Q4D9-F1
#
_entry.id   AF-A0A3R8Q4D9-F1
#
_cell.length_a   1.000
_cell.length_b   1.000
_cell.length_c   1.000
_cell.angle_alpha   90.00
_cell.angle_beta   90.00
_cell.angle_gamma   90.00
#
_symmetry.space_group_name_H-M   'P 1'
#
loop_
_entity.id
_entity.type
_entity.pdbx_description
1 polymer ?
#
loop_
_entity_poly.entity_id
_entity_poly.type
_entity_poly.pdbx_seq_one_letter_code
_entity_poly.pdbx_strand_id
1 'polypeptide(L)'
;MRARTRIVAAVLALPLLSGLAACGEIQEAQQGLQDANQQIQGAQQTMDTAQACLRAINAANFVPNFADPQKAQADAQAKVAELQQLADQTADDTLRQNLLDVQESVQQVADGGVDIEASAEWTSAQLDKYQAVTTTCSRLAG
;
A
#
# COMPACT_ATOMS: atom_id res chain seq x y z
N MET A 1 11.61 -69.77 -2.57
CA MET A 1 11.59 -70.03 -1.11
C MET A 1 10.99 -68.81 -0.41
N ARG A 2 10.05 -69.02 0.52
CA ARG A 2 9.37 -67.99 1.32
C ARG A 2 10.23 -67.59 2.53
N ALA A 3 10.31 -66.29 2.87
CA ALA A 3 10.54 -65.79 4.23
C ALA A 3 10.09 -64.31 4.27
N ARG A 4 8.94 -63.96 4.86
CA ARG A 4 8.59 -63.80 6.29
C ARG A 4 9.05 -62.46 6.91
N THR A 5 8.12 -61.50 6.86
CA THR A 5 7.68 -60.51 7.88
C THR A 5 8.40 -60.42 9.24
N ARG A 6 8.71 -59.19 9.71
CA ARG A 6 8.42 -58.55 11.05
C ARG A 6 8.65 -57.02 10.95
N ILE A 7 7.64 -56.14 11.08
CA ILE A 7 7.12 -55.41 12.26
C ILE A 7 8.04 -54.31 12.84
N VAL A 8 7.62 -53.05 12.61
CA VAL A 8 7.52 -51.85 13.47
C VAL A 8 8.77 -51.28 14.16
N ALA A 9 9.09 -50.02 13.83
CA ALA A 9 9.38 -48.97 14.80
C ALA A 9 9.11 -47.59 14.16
N ALA A 10 8.11 -46.88 14.69
CA ALA A 10 7.91 -45.46 14.43
C ALA A 10 8.99 -44.66 15.17
N VAL A 11 9.70 -43.78 14.47
CA VAL A 11 10.47 -42.70 15.09
C VAL A 11 10.06 -41.40 14.42
N LEU A 12 9.30 -40.60 15.16
CA LEU A 12 9.07 -39.19 14.90
C LEU A 12 10.37 -38.41 15.14
N ALA A 13 10.90 -37.73 14.13
CA ALA A 13 11.82 -36.61 14.32
C ALA A 13 11.77 -35.65 13.11
N LEU A 14 11.65 -34.37 13.43
CA LEU A 14 11.44 -33.18 12.59
C LEU A 14 12.37 -33.05 11.36
N PRO A 15 11.90 -32.50 10.22
CA PRO A 15 12.78 -32.09 9.13
C PRO A 15 13.42 -30.74 9.46
N LEU A 16 14.68 -30.75 9.88
CA LEU A 16 15.52 -29.55 9.85
C LEU A 16 16.35 -29.58 8.56
N LEU A 17 15.93 -28.73 7.61
CA LEU A 17 16.75 -28.03 6.63
C LEU A 17 18.04 -28.75 6.19
N SER A 18 17.91 -29.60 5.17
CA SER A 18 19.02 -29.96 4.28
C SER A 18 18.83 -29.25 2.95
N GLY A 19 19.73 -28.31 2.68
CA GLY A 19 19.95 -27.81 1.34
C GLY A 19 20.56 -28.87 0.41
N LEU A 20 20.78 -28.41 -0.82
CA LEU A 20 21.70 -28.93 -1.84
C LEU A 20 21.25 -30.16 -2.65
N ALA A 21 21.03 -29.86 -3.93
CA ALA A 21 21.23 -30.68 -5.12
C ALA A 21 20.26 -31.86 -5.36
N ALA A 22 19.34 -31.65 -6.32
CA ALA A 22 19.04 -32.68 -7.29
C ALA A 22 19.13 -32.06 -8.69
N CYS A 23 20.10 -32.55 -9.46
CA CYS A 23 20.38 -32.16 -10.82
C CYS A 23 19.30 -32.64 -11.77
N GLY A 24 18.79 -31.70 -12.55
CA GLY A 24 18.12 -31.91 -13.82
C GLY A 24 17.97 -30.53 -14.45
N GLU A 25 18.62 -30.30 -15.59
CA GLU A 25 18.37 -29.15 -16.47
C GLU A 25 19.09 -27.84 -16.10
N ILE A 26 20.41 -27.93 -15.85
CA ILE A 26 21.31 -26.75 -15.80
C ILE A 26 21.73 -26.38 -17.23
N GLN A 27 20.81 -25.76 -17.98
CA GLN A 27 21.13 -25.01 -19.20
C GLN A 27 20.37 -23.67 -19.31
N GLU A 28 19.38 -23.41 -18.44
CA GLU A 28 18.61 -22.14 -18.42
C GLU A 28 19.17 -21.10 -17.42
N ALA A 29 20.11 -21.48 -16.56
CA ALA A 29 20.62 -20.64 -15.47
C ALA A 29 21.46 -19.41 -15.93
N GLN A 30 21.81 -19.31 -17.21
CA GLN A 30 22.47 -18.10 -17.76
C GLN A 30 21.48 -17.10 -18.39
N GLN A 31 20.25 -17.54 -18.72
CA GLN A 31 19.17 -16.62 -19.15
C GLN A 31 18.46 -16.00 -17.93
N GLY A 32 18.38 -16.73 -16.81
CA GLY A 32 17.76 -16.25 -15.57
C GLY A 32 18.47 -15.08 -14.85
N LEU A 33 19.71 -14.72 -15.22
CA LEU A 33 20.40 -13.54 -14.65
C LEU A 33 19.96 -12.22 -15.31
N GLN A 34 19.46 -12.26 -16.55
CA GLN A 34 18.85 -11.09 -17.20
C GLN A 34 17.41 -10.90 -16.69
N ASP A 35 16.67 -11.99 -16.46
CA ASP A 35 15.36 -11.97 -15.82
C ASP A 35 15.42 -11.56 -14.34
N ALA A 36 16.44 -11.97 -13.59
CA ALA A 36 16.61 -11.56 -12.20
C ALA A 36 16.77 -10.04 -12.06
N ASN A 37 17.44 -9.38 -13.01
CA ASN A 37 17.60 -7.92 -12.96
C ASN A 37 16.27 -7.19 -13.29
N GLN A 38 15.43 -7.76 -14.17
CA GLN A 38 14.07 -7.27 -14.43
C GLN A 38 13.12 -7.56 -13.27
N GLN A 39 13.27 -8.70 -12.60
CA GLN A 39 12.46 -9.11 -11.45
C GLN A 39 12.81 -8.32 -10.18
N ILE A 40 14.08 -7.93 -10.01
CA ILE A 40 14.53 -7.00 -8.96
C ILE A 40 14.02 -5.58 -9.23
N GLN A 41 14.01 -5.11 -10.48
CA GLN A 41 13.40 -3.83 -10.84
C GLN A 41 11.89 -3.82 -10.60
N GLY A 42 11.19 -4.90 -10.98
CA GLY A 42 9.77 -5.07 -10.68
C GLY A 42 9.49 -5.12 -9.17
N ALA A 43 10.31 -5.82 -8.39
CA ALA A 43 10.17 -5.87 -6.94
C ALA A 43 10.40 -4.50 -6.28
N GLN A 44 11.38 -3.72 -6.73
CA GLN A 44 11.61 -2.34 -6.25
C GLN A 44 10.44 -1.43 -6.59
N GLN A 45 9.94 -1.47 -7.83
CA GLN A 45 8.78 -0.70 -8.26
C GLN A 45 7.51 -1.04 -7.45
N THR A 46 7.29 -2.32 -7.14
CA THR A 46 6.16 -2.74 -6.29
C THR A 46 6.31 -2.26 -4.85
N MET A 47 7.52 -2.26 -4.30
CA MET A 47 7.78 -1.74 -2.95
C MET A 47 7.59 -0.22 -2.86
N ASP A 48 8.08 0.53 -3.85
CA ASP A 48 7.92 1.98 -3.91
C ASP A 48 6.45 2.38 -4.09
N THR A 49 5.71 1.64 -4.93
CA THR A 49 4.27 1.81 -5.13
C THR A 49 3.50 1.54 -3.84
N ALA A 50 3.81 0.44 -3.14
CA ALA A 50 3.17 0.11 -1.87
C ALA A 50 3.44 1.19 -0.80
N GLN A 51 4.66 1.71 -0.70
CA GLN A 51 4.99 2.80 0.22
C GLN A 51 4.30 4.12 -0.15
N ALA A 52 4.23 4.46 -1.44
CA ALA A 52 3.48 5.61 -1.91
C ALA A 52 1.99 5.49 -1.55
N CYS A 53 1.42 4.30 -1.71
CA CYS A 53 0.04 4.02 -1.36
C CYS A 53 -0.24 4.10 0.14
N LEU A 54 0.64 3.56 0.98
CA LEU A 54 0.50 3.70 2.43
C LEU A 54 0.53 5.16 2.87
N ARG A 55 1.44 5.97 2.28
CA ARG A 55 1.50 7.41 2.54
C ARG A 55 0.23 8.12 2.05
N ALA A 56 -0.25 7.80 0.85
CA ALA A 56 -1.47 8.36 0.27
C ALA A 56 -2.71 8.07 1.13
N ILE A 57 -2.89 6.81 1.57
CA ILE A 57 -4.01 6.39 2.43
C ILE A 57 -3.95 7.13 3.78
N ASN A 58 -2.78 7.21 4.40
CA ASN A 58 -2.61 7.93 5.65
C ASN A 58 -2.91 9.44 5.49
N ALA A 59 -2.44 10.05 4.41
CA ALA A 59 -2.72 11.45 4.12
C ALA A 59 -4.21 11.69 3.87
N ALA A 60 -4.89 10.79 3.15
CA ALA A 60 -6.32 10.89 2.85
C ALA A 60 -7.22 10.72 4.09
N ASN A 61 -6.75 10.04 5.13
CA ASN A 61 -7.46 9.84 6.41
C ASN A 61 -7.42 11.08 7.32
N PHE A 62 -7.65 12.26 6.76
CA PHE A 62 -7.71 13.50 7.51
C PHE A 62 -9.03 13.62 8.28
N VAL A 63 -8.94 13.82 9.60
CA VAL A 63 -10.09 13.98 10.50
C VAL A 63 -9.91 15.27 11.31
N PRO A 64 -10.49 16.40 10.88
CA PRO A 64 -10.36 17.69 11.56
C PRO A 64 -11.19 17.73 12.86
N ASN A 65 -10.71 18.51 13.83
CA ASN A 65 -11.45 18.78 15.06
C ASN A 65 -12.35 20.01 14.90
N PHE A 66 -13.59 19.83 14.42
CA PHE A 66 -14.53 20.94 14.23
C PHE A 66 -15.00 21.63 15.53
N ALA A 67 -14.75 21.04 16.70
CA ALA A 67 -14.98 21.72 17.98
C ALA A 67 -13.93 22.83 18.26
N ASP A 68 -12.82 22.84 17.52
CA ASP A 68 -11.79 23.87 17.54
C ASP A 68 -11.49 24.31 16.09
N PRO A 69 -12.25 25.28 15.54
CA PRO A 69 -12.11 25.69 14.14
C PRO A 69 -10.72 26.23 13.78
N GLN A 70 -10.04 26.87 14.74
CA GLN A 70 -8.70 27.42 14.53
C GLN A 70 -7.68 26.30 14.39
N LYS A 71 -7.79 25.28 15.23
CA LYS A 71 -6.98 24.07 15.11
C LYS A 71 -7.29 23.29 13.83
N ALA A 72 -8.57 23.15 13.47
CA ALA A 72 -8.97 22.47 12.24
C ALA A 72 -8.37 23.13 10.99
N GLN A 73 -8.41 24.46 10.90
CA GLN A 73 -7.79 25.21 9.80
C GLN A 73 -6.27 25.01 9.75
N ALA A 74 -5.58 25.12 10.88
CA ALA A 74 -4.13 24.95 10.94
C ALA A 74 -3.69 23.53 10.55
N ASP A 75 -4.39 22.51 11.07
CA ASP A 75 -4.13 21.11 10.75
C ASP A 75 -4.43 20.82 9.26
N ALA A 76 -5.47 21.43 8.70
CA ALA A 76 -5.82 21.32 7.28
C ALA A 76 -4.76 21.97 6.37
N GLN A 77 -4.23 23.15 6.71
CA GLN A 77 -3.15 23.80 5.94
C GLN A 77 -1.91 22.91 5.83
N ALA A 78 -1.51 22.29 6.95
CA ALA A 78 -0.39 21.35 6.95
C ALA A 78 -0.69 20.13 6.06
N LYS A 79 -1.93 19.63 6.11
CA LYS A 79 -2.36 18.47 5.34
C LYS A 79 -2.46 18.74 3.83
N VAL A 80 -2.89 19.93 3.40
CA VAL A 80 -2.91 20.35 1.99
C VAL A 80 -1.51 20.24 1.37
N ALA A 81 -0.49 20.73 2.09
CA ALA A 81 0.89 20.68 1.61
C ALA A 81 1.42 19.24 1.50
N GLU A 82 1.08 18.37 2.46
CA GLU A 82 1.43 16.95 2.41
C GLU A 82 0.77 16.25 1.21
N LEU A 83 -0.51 16.52 0.96
CA LEU A 83 -1.26 15.95 -0.16
C LEU A 83 -0.70 16.42 -1.51
N GLN A 84 -0.32 17.70 -1.63
CA GLN A 84 0.36 18.22 -2.83
C GLN A 84 1.64 17.45 -3.10
N GLN A 85 2.48 17.32 -2.07
CA GLN A 85 3.76 16.64 -2.19
C GLN A 85 3.59 15.17 -2.62
N LEU A 86 2.60 14.47 -2.08
CA LEU A 86 2.31 13.08 -2.47
C LEU A 86 1.78 12.98 -3.90
N ALA A 87 0.90 13.90 -4.30
CA ALA A 87 0.41 13.98 -5.67
C ALA A 87 1.56 14.23 -6.67
N ASP A 88 2.52 15.07 -6.31
CA ASP A 88 3.70 15.34 -7.16
C ASP A 88 4.63 14.13 -7.27
N GLN A 89 4.76 13.34 -6.21
CA GLN A 89 5.65 12.18 -6.12
C GLN A 89 5.08 10.89 -6.74
N THR A 90 3.76 10.77 -6.90
CA THR A 90 3.18 9.56 -7.49
C THR A 90 3.28 9.56 -9.01
N ALA A 91 3.62 8.40 -9.57
CA ALA A 91 3.67 8.20 -11.02
C ALA A 91 2.30 7.79 -11.62
N ASP A 92 1.35 7.33 -10.80
CA ASP A 92 0.02 6.95 -11.25
C ASP A 92 -0.91 8.17 -11.31
N ASP A 93 -1.43 8.47 -12.50
CA ASP A 93 -2.31 9.62 -12.74
C ASP A 93 -3.63 9.53 -11.98
N THR A 94 -4.17 8.32 -11.78
CA THR A 94 -5.42 8.15 -11.03
C THR A 94 -5.20 8.44 -9.55
N LEU A 95 -4.11 7.94 -8.97
CA LEU A 95 -3.73 8.22 -7.59
C LEU A 95 -3.41 9.71 -7.39
N ARG A 96 -2.73 10.33 -8.36
CA ARG A 96 -2.48 11.78 -8.37
C ARG A 96 -3.80 12.55 -8.29
N GLN A 97 -4.77 12.24 -9.16
CA GLN A 97 -6.06 12.92 -9.15
C GLN A 97 -6.81 12.71 -7.84
N ASN A 98 -6.87 11.48 -7.32
CA ASN A 98 -7.56 11.21 -6.04
C ASN A 98 -6.92 11.98 -4.88
N LEU A 99 -5.60 12.13 -4.86
CA LEU A 99 -4.89 12.93 -3.85
C LEU A 99 -5.22 14.42 -3.98
N LEU A 100 -5.34 14.94 -5.20
CA LEU A 100 -5.76 16.33 -5.45
C LEU A 100 -7.23 16.55 -5.06
N ASP A 101 -8.11 15.58 -5.28
CA ASP A 101 -9.51 15.67 -4.85
C ASP A 101 -9.63 15.71 -3.32
N VAL A 102 -8.82 14.89 -2.61
CA VAL A 102 -8.70 14.98 -1.15
C VAL A 102 -8.14 16.34 -0.74
N GLN A 103 -7.09 16.82 -1.41
CA GLN A 103 -6.50 18.12 -1.13
C GLN A 103 -7.53 19.25 -1.25
N GLU A 104 -8.32 19.28 -2.33
CA GLU A 104 -9.36 20.28 -2.53
C GLU A 104 -10.39 20.25 -1.39
N SER A 105 -10.82 19.06 -0.98
CA SER A 105 -11.72 18.87 0.16
C SER A 105 -11.12 19.40 1.48
N VAL A 106 -9.83 19.13 1.73
CA VAL A 106 -9.12 19.62 2.91
C VAL A 106 -8.89 21.13 2.85
N GLN A 107 -8.66 21.69 1.66
CA GLN A 107 -8.51 23.14 1.45
C GLN A 107 -9.77 23.90 1.89
N GLN A 108 -10.97 23.34 1.68
CA GLN A 108 -12.20 23.94 2.18
C GLN A 108 -12.20 24.10 3.71
N VAL A 109 -11.63 23.12 4.44
CA VAL A 109 -11.45 23.22 5.90
C VAL A 109 -10.39 24.26 6.23
N ALA A 110 -9.28 24.29 5.49
CA ALA A 110 -8.17 25.24 5.67
C ALA A 110 -8.62 26.70 5.49
N ASP A 111 -9.55 26.94 4.56
CA ASP A 111 -10.12 28.27 4.28
C ASP A 111 -11.25 28.65 5.25
N GLY A 112 -11.62 27.76 6.17
CA GLY A 112 -12.72 27.97 7.11
C GLY A 112 -14.10 27.86 6.48
N GLY A 113 -14.23 27.23 5.31
CA GLY A 113 -15.49 27.02 4.59
C GLY A 113 -16.34 25.87 5.12
N VAL A 114 -15.83 25.11 6.10
CA VAL A 114 -16.54 23.99 6.74
C VAL A 114 -16.70 24.29 8.23
N ASP A 115 -17.93 24.62 8.63
CA ASP A 115 -18.34 24.80 10.02
C ASP A 115 -18.95 23.51 10.60
N ILE A 116 -19.50 23.59 11.81
CA ILE A 116 -20.03 22.41 12.50
C ILE A 116 -21.30 21.89 11.83
N GLU A 117 -22.10 22.77 11.23
CA GLU A 117 -23.31 22.43 10.47
C GLU A 117 -22.97 21.69 9.16
N ALA A 118 -21.94 22.14 8.44
CA ALA A 118 -21.47 21.51 7.20
C ALA A 118 -20.58 20.28 7.43
N SER A 119 -20.04 20.10 8.65
CA SER A 119 -19.05 19.07 8.97
C SER A 119 -19.49 17.63 8.64
N ALA A 120 -20.77 17.31 8.81
CA ALA A 120 -21.30 15.97 8.54
C ALA A 120 -21.29 15.65 7.03
N GLU A 121 -21.77 16.59 6.21
CA GLU A 121 -21.76 16.46 4.75
C GLU A 121 -20.32 16.40 4.21
N TRP A 122 -19.45 17.29 4.71
CA TRP A 122 -18.03 17.26 4.37
C TRP A 122 -17.38 15.92 4.74
N THR A 123 -17.68 15.38 5.92
CA THR A 123 -17.11 14.10 6.37
C THR A 123 -17.54 12.95 5.46
N SER A 124 -18.82 12.90 5.05
CA SER A 124 -19.28 11.92 4.06
C SER A 124 -18.55 12.05 2.73
N ALA A 125 -18.42 13.26 2.19
CA ALA A 125 -17.70 13.49 0.95
C ALA A 125 -16.19 13.18 1.06
N GLN A 126 -15.59 13.39 2.23
CA GLN A 126 -14.20 13.06 2.52
C GLN A 126 -13.99 11.53 2.58
N LEU A 127 -14.93 10.79 3.15
CA LEU A 127 -14.90 9.33 3.19
C LEU A 127 -14.96 8.72 1.78
N ASP A 128 -15.74 9.31 0.87
CA ASP A 128 -15.79 8.86 -0.52
C ASP A 128 -14.46 9.07 -1.24
N LYS A 129 -13.79 10.19 -0.98
CA LYS A 129 -12.45 10.47 -1.53
C LYS A 129 -11.38 9.55 -0.95
N TYR A 130 -11.44 9.27 0.35
CA TYR A 130 -10.59 8.26 0.99
C TYR A 130 -10.80 6.86 0.38
N GLN A 131 -12.05 6.48 0.08
CA GLN A 131 -12.36 5.23 -0.61
C GLN A 131 -11.78 5.19 -2.03
N ALA A 132 -11.76 6.31 -2.76
CA ALA A 132 -11.15 6.39 -4.08
C ALA A 132 -9.63 6.17 -4.02
N VAL A 133 -8.95 6.77 -3.04
CA VAL A 133 -7.51 6.56 -2.79
C VAL A 133 -7.22 5.09 -2.46
N THR A 134 -7.95 4.51 -1.49
CA THR A 134 -7.75 3.12 -1.08
C THR A 134 -8.03 2.12 -2.22
N THR A 135 -9.12 2.30 -2.96
CA THR A 135 -9.47 1.47 -4.13
C THR A 135 -8.37 1.53 -5.20
N THR A 136 -7.86 2.72 -5.48
CA THR A 136 -6.76 2.89 -6.43
C THR A 136 -5.51 2.18 -5.96
N CYS A 137 -5.19 2.30 -4.68
CA CYS A 137 -4.05 1.62 -4.09
C CYS A 137 -4.18 0.09 -4.07
N SER A 138 -5.37 -0.45 -3.84
CA SER A 138 -5.62 -1.89 -3.97
C SER A 138 -5.41 -2.38 -5.41
N ARG A 139 -5.81 -1.60 -6.41
CA ARG A 139 -5.58 -1.91 -7.82
C ARG A 139 -4.11 -1.82 -8.22
N LEU A 140 -3.34 -0.89 -7.65
CA LEU A 140 -1.90 -0.76 -7.92
C LEU A 140 -1.06 -1.87 -7.25
N ALA A 141 -1.60 -2.52 -6.22
CA ALA A 141 -0.94 -3.59 -5.48
C ALA A 141 -1.25 -5.00 -6.01
N GLY A 142 -2.26 -5.16 -6.87
CA GLY A 142 -2.69 -6.44 -7.45
C GLY A 142 -2.25 -6.59 -8.89
#